data_AF-A0A1I8EZJ2-F1
#
_entry.id   AF-A0A1I8EZJ2-F1
#
_cell.length_a   1.000
_cell.length_b   1.000
_cell.length_c   1.000
_cell.angle_alpha   90.00
_cell.angle_beta   90.00
_cell.angle_gamma   90.00
#
_symmetry.space_group_name_H-M   'P 1'
#
loop_
_entity.id
_entity.type
_entity.pdbx_description
1 polymer ?
#
loop_
_entity_poly.entity_id
_entity_poly.type
_entity_poly.pdbx_seq_one_letter_code
_entity_poly.pdbx_strand_id
1 'polypeptide(L)'
;MIVPLNLKFHFGKYGTSGNAFRSEFVHSGRKRGQQSTRISSCTGYIQKGVGYGHGSTRSQWNIERTVEERLIREEHLIWLLNAVTAYIYCASPDFSTSEHLHFIDRYPVHISKPVIRELSESAIFPLLEYHLNNDSVFDVSEHMELYQALLETAAAMSVIPALVPYLIHPVNGSRSIAKDLMVRFSSIMASYPNSFKGQMGSLDFRFIDFITKVQQYSQILIGAVHRYEQGIPVAQRVRTATIRTDDETLLVGQCDEEMSAQKENLSILYHRTLGNIQVQTFRLIGDCGKLNVPFTFKKEVNNVNPFSSSLKERTKRIAKELASMPNSLPLNASNSIFVCMDEGRCDIVKVLISGPDGTPYQNDLFEFDVFFPTRYLRM
;
A
#
# COMPACT_ATOMS: atom_id res chain seq x y z
N MET A 1 31.64 -19.91 24.89
CA MET A 1 32.09 -20.76 23.76
C MET A 1 30.94 -20.79 22.77
N ILE A 2 31.01 -20.04 21.67
CA ILE A 2 29.86 -19.83 20.76
C ILE A 2 29.93 -20.84 19.62
N VAL A 3 28.84 -21.57 19.40
CA VAL A 3 28.71 -22.52 18.28
C VAL A 3 28.01 -21.80 17.11
N PRO A 4 28.64 -21.70 15.91
CA PRO A 4 28.04 -20.99 14.78
C PRO A 4 26.97 -21.85 14.10
N LEU A 5 25.70 -21.43 14.15
CA LEU A 5 24.62 -22.02 13.35
C LEU A 5 24.82 -21.71 11.85
N ASN A 6 25.21 -22.72 11.09
CA ASN A 6 25.33 -22.64 9.63
C ASN A 6 23.96 -22.79 8.94
N LEU A 7 23.13 -21.74 8.94
CA LEU A 7 22.00 -21.66 8.03
C LEU A 7 22.49 -21.34 6.60
N LYS A 8 22.52 -22.35 5.73
CA LYS A 8 22.80 -22.17 4.30
C LYS A 8 21.57 -21.60 3.57
N PHE A 9 21.46 -20.28 3.53
CA PHE A 9 20.51 -19.59 2.66
C PHE A 9 20.92 -19.76 1.18
N HIS A 10 20.08 -20.42 0.39
CA HIS A 10 20.26 -20.52 -1.06
C HIS A 10 19.63 -19.31 -1.77
N PHE A 11 20.38 -18.21 -1.82
CA PHE A 11 19.98 -17.02 -2.59
C PHE A 11 19.90 -17.33 -4.08
N GLY A 12 18.71 -17.18 -4.67
CA GLY A 12 18.53 -17.17 -6.12
C GLY A 12 19.15 -15.90 -6.71
N LYS A 13 20.18 -16.04 -7.56
CA LYS A 13 20.80 -14.89 -8.23
C LYS A 13 19.87 -14.38 -9.34
N TYR A 14 19.55 -13.09 -9.31
CA TYR A 14 18.91 -12.40 -10.44
C TYR A 14 19.84 -12.40 -11.65
N GLY A 15 19.54 -13.24 -12.64
CA GLY A 15 20.28 -13.34 -13.90
C GLY A 15 19.62 -12.55 -15.02
N THR A 16 20.17 -11.39 -15.38
CA THR A 16 19.71 -10.60 -16.52
C THR A 16 20.09 -11.28 -17.85
N SER A 17 19.19 -12.09 -18.39
CA SER A 17 19.41 -12.81 -19.66
C SER A 17 19.15 -11.92 -20.88
N GLY A 18 20.19 -11.21 -21.35
CA GLY A 18 20.16 -10.45 -22.60
C GLY A 18 20.32 -11.36 -23.81
N ASN A 19 19.21 -11.77 -24.44
CA ASN A 19 19.22 -12.73 -25.54
C ASN A 19 19.56 -12.08 -26.90
N ALA A 20 20.85 -11.96 -27.21
CA ALA A 20 21.34 -11.39 -28.47
C ALA A 20 21.32 -12.43 -29.62
N PHE A 21 20.15 -12.65 -30.25
CA PHE A 21 20.06 -13.47 -31.46
C PHE A 21 20.46 -12.70 -32.71
N ARG A 22 21.72 -12.89 -33.12
CA ARG A 22 22.30 -12.42 -34.39
C ARG A 22 22.01 -13.44 -35.48
N SER A 23 21.26 -13.06 -36.51
CA SER A 23 21.04 -13.87 -37.71
C SER A 23 21.58 -13.14 -38.94
N GLU A 24 22.57 -13.74 -39.60
CA GLU A 24 23.17 -13.24 -40.83
C GLU A 24 22.47 -13.90 -42.03
N PHE A 25 22.01 -13.09 -43.00
CA PHE A 25 21.53 -13.61 -44.28
C PHE A 25 22.15 -12.84 -45.45
N VAL A 26 22.75 -13.60 -46.38
CA VAL A 26 23.65 -13.10 -47.42
C VAL A 26 22.88 -12.78 -48.72
N HIS A 27 23.33 -11.73 -49.43
CA HIS A 27 22.75 -11.29 -50.70
C HIS A 27 23.22 -12.11 -51.91
N SER A 28 22.28 -12.66 -52.69
CA SER A 28 22.41 -13.02 -54.12
C SER A 28 21.03 -13.39 -54.68
N GLY A 29 20.56 -12.94 -55.86
CA GLY A 29 21.08 -11.92 -56.79
C GLY A 29 20.43 -12.03 -58.19
N ARG A 30 20.48 -10.94 -59.01
CA ARG A 30 20.05 -10.85 -60.44
C ARG A 30 18.52 -10.96 -60.72
N LYS A 31 17.93 -10.41 -61.81
CA LYS A 31 18.22 -9.27 -62.72
C LYS A 31 16.98 -8.98 -63.62
N ARG A 32 16.95 -7.81 -64.29
CA ARG A 32 16.00 -7.31 -65.35
C ARG A 32 14.65 -6.77 -64.82
N GLY A 33 14.09 -5.69 -65.40
CA GLY A 33 14.68 -4.76 -66.39
C GLY A 33 13.71 -3.70 -66.96
N GLN A 34 14.27 -2.76 -67.75
CA GLN A 34 13.63 -1.73 -68.61
C GLN A 34 12.91 -0.56 -67.87
N GLN A 35 13.37 0.70 -68.05
CA GLN A 35 13.03 1.70 -69.11
C GLN A 35 11.59 2.28 -68.92
N SER A 36 11.31 3.58 -69.01
CA SER A 36 12.07 4.77 -69.49
C SER A 36 11.51 6.06 -68.78
N THR A 37 11.85 7.35 -68.99
CA THR A 37 12.66 8.07 -70.00
C THR A 37 13.50 9.23 -69.38
N ARG A 38 13.14 10.52 -69.59
CA ARG A 38 13.77 11.76 -69.11
C ARG A 38 12.75 12.93 -69.24
N ILE A 39 12.93 13.99 -68.45
CA ILE A 39 12.84 15.43 -68.85
C ILE A 39 13.53 16.27 -67.74
N SER A 40 13.95 17.50 -68.06
CA SER A 40 14.88 18.31 -67.25
C SER A 40 14.38 19.73 -66.96
N SER A 41 14.96 20.38 -65.93
CA SER A 41 14.79 21.80 -65.52
C SER A 41 13.36 22.20 -65.08
N CYS A 42 13.14 23.13 -64.14
CA CYS A 42 13.92 24.33 -63.76
C CYS A 42 14.12 24.50 -62.24
N THR A 43 14.93 25.50 -61.88
CA THR A 43 15.23 25.92 -60.50
C THR A 43 14.08 26.69 -59.84
N GLY A 44 13.57 26.20 -58.72
CA GLY A 44 12.70 26.94 -57.80
C GLY A 44 13.36 27.09 -56.43
N TYR A 45 13.49 28.32 -55.93
CA TYR A 45 14.08 28.60 -54.61
C TYR A 45 13.06 28.24 -53.52
N ILE A 46 13.23 27.09 -52.86
CA ILE A 46 12.44 26.72 -51.68
C ILE A 46 13.32 26.86 -50.44
N GLN A 47 12.81 27.61 -49.46
CA GLN A 47 13.50 27.89 -48.20
C GLN A 47 13.77 26.59 -47.43
N LYS A 48 14.96 26.44 -46.86
CA LYS A 48 15.29 25.32 -45.97
C LYS A 48 14.56 25.47 -44.64
N GLY A 49 13.33 24.97 -44.56
CA GLY A 49 12.65 24.73 -43.30
C GLY A 49 13.47 23.79 -42.41
N VAL A 50 13.48 24.04 -41.10
CA VAL A 50 14.27 23.24 -40.15
C VAL A 50 13.62 21.88 -39.97
N GLY A 51 14.20 20.85 -40.62
CA GLY A 51 13.60 19.53 -40.79
C GLY A 51 13.60 18.64 -39.56
N TYR A 52 12.79 18.96 -38.55
CA TYR A 52 12.43 18.06 -37.44
C TYR A 52 11.56 16.88 -37.95
N GLY A 53 12.16 15.96 -38.71
CA GLY A 53 11.41 14.91 -39.42
C GLY A 53 12.21 13.67 -39.81
N HIS A 54 13.38 13.43 -39.20
CA HIS A 54 14.23 12.26 -39.47
C HIS A 54 14.50 11.38 -38.24
N GLY A 55 13.69 11.53 -37.18
CA GLY A 55 13.60 10.56 -36.10
C GLY A 55 12.63 9.42 -36.48
N SER A 56 12.91 8.20 -36.02
CA SER A 56 12.00 7.06 -36.23
C SER A 56 10.66 7.32 -35.54
N THR A 57 9.58 7.42 -36.31
CA THR A 57 8.21 7.64 -35.80
C THR A 57 7.58 6.40 -35.14
N ARG A 58 8.32 5.30 -34.99
CA ARG A 58 7.96 4.21 -34.07
C ARG A 58 8.22 4.65 -32.63
N SER A 59 7.24 5.36 -32.07
CA SER A 59 7.11 5.53 -30.62
C SER A 59 7.17 4.15 -29.94
N GLN A 60 8.17 3.94 -29.08
CA GLN A 60 8.35 2.70 -28.31
C GLN A 60 7.62 2.74 -26.95
N TRP A 61 6.63 3.64 -26.81
CA TRP A 61 5.79 3.71 -25.62
C TRP A 61 4.92 2.45 -25.52
N ASN A 62 5.31 1.53 -24.65
CA ASN A 62 4.52 0.36 -24.33
C ASN A 62 3.39 0.77 -23.36
N ILE A 63 2.21 1.06 -23.93
CA ILE A 63 1.01 1.47 -23.22
C ILE A 63 0.60 0.42 -22.17
N GLU A 64 0.62 -0.87 -22.54
CA GLU A 64 0.25 -1.99 -21.68
C GLU A 64 1.09 -1.99 -20.40
N ARG A 65 2.42 -1.90 -20.56
CA ARG A 65 3.37 -1.79 -19.44
C ARG A 65 3.15 -0.53 -18.61
N THR A 66 2.85 0.62 -19.23
CA THR A 66 2.59 1.88 -18.49
C THR A 66 1.30 1.80 -17.65
N VAL A 67 0.29 1.08 -18.14
CA VAL A 67 -0.95 0.79 -17.41
C VAL A 67 -0.70 -0.22 -16.28
N GLU A 68 0.03 -1.31 -16.53
CA GLU A 68 0.43 -2.29 -15.52
C GLU A 68 1.26 -1.64 -14.39
N GLU A 69 2.25 -0.83 -14.73
CA GLU A 69 3.04 -0.04 -13.77
C GLU A 69 2.22 1.04 -13.05
N ARG A 70 1.05 1.46 -13.55
CA ARG A 70 0.11 2.33 -12.81
C ARG A 70 -0.72 1.50 -11.82
N LEU A 71 -1.32 0.40 -12.27
CA LEU A 71 -2.15 -0.48 -11.43
C LEU A 71 -1.37 -1.05 -10.24
N ILE A 72 -0.11 -1.47 -10.44
CA ILE A 72 0.76 -1.95 -9.35
C ILE A 72 1.06 -0.85 -8.32
N ARG A 73 1.20 0.41 -8.74
CA ARG A 73 1.36 1.53 -7.80
C ARG A 73 0.08 1.84 -7.03
N GLU A 74 -1.09 1.57 -7.61
CA GLU A 74 -2.41 1.81 -7.05
C GLU A 74 -2.79 0.77 -5.97
N GLU A 75 -2.89 -0.52 -6.33
CA GLU A 75 -1.92 -1.50 -5.83
C GLU A 75 -1.35 -1.30 -4.40
N HIS A 76 -0.05 -1.00 -4.42
CA HIS A 76 0.75 -0.71 -3.24
C HIS A 76 0.21 0.46 -2.41
N LEU A 77 -0.42 1.48 -3.01
CA LEU A 77 -0.99 2.61 -2.26
C LEU A 77 -2.19 2.19 -1.41
N ILE A 78 -3.06 1.32 -1.92
CA ILE A 78 -4.17 0.71 -1.17
C ILE A 78 -3.61 -0.09 0.01
N TRP A 79 -2.59 -0.93 -0.22
CA TRP A 79 -1.93 -1.70 0.85
C TRP A 79 -1.32 -0.80 1.94
N LEU A 80 -0.67 0.32 1.57
CA LEU A 80 -0.10 1.28 2.52
C LEU A 80 -1.18 2.02 3.33
N LEU A 81 -2.26 2.47 2.70
CA LEU A 81 -3.40 3.12 3.37
C LEU A 81 -4.09 2.16 4.35
N ASN A 82 -4.29 0.90 3.93
CA ASN A 82 -4.85 -0.14 4.79
C ASN A 82 -3.91 -0.48 5.97
N ALA A 83 -2.59 -0.48 5.76
CA ALA A 83 -1.61 -0.68 6.82
C ALA A 83 -1.60 0.48 7.83
N VAL A 84 -1.67 1.74 7.37
CA VAL A 84 -1.82 2.92 8.25
C VAL A 84 -3.14 2.87 9.03
N THR A 85 -4.23 2.50 8.36
CA THR A 85 -5.56 2.35 8.97
C THR A 85 -5.55 1.27 10.08
N ALA A 86 -5.00 0.10 9.78
CA ALA A 86 -4.86 -1.00 10.74
C ALA A 86 -3.88 -0.68 11.87
N TYR A 87 -2.84 0.12 11.62
CA TYR A 87 -1.96 0.65 12.66
C TYR A 87 -2.71 1.62 13.59
N ILE A 88 -3.44 2.59 13.04
CA ILE A 88 -4.21 3.56 13.84
C ILE A 88 -5.27 2.86 14.71
N TYR A 89 -6.04 1.94 14.14
CA TYR A 89 -7.20 1.31 14.78
C TYR A 89 -6.91 -0.06 15.46
N CYS A 90 -5.68 -0.59 15.35
CA CYS A 90 -5.26 -1.92 15.83
C CYS A 90 -6.11 -3.12 15.34
N ALA A 91 -7.00 -2.92 14.37
CA ALA A 91 -7.88 -3.92 13.78
C ALA A 91 -8.35 -3.43 12.40
N SER A 92 -9.02 -4.29 11.64
CA SER A 92 -9.88 -3.85 10.52
C SER A 92 -11.04 -3.03 11.09
N PRO A 93 -11.21 -1.74 10.73
CA PRO A 93 -12.25 -0.90 11.32
C PRO A 93 -13.62 -1.22 10.73
N ASP A 94 -14.44 -1.95 11.49
CA ASP A 94 -15.87 -2.03 11.20
C ASP A 94 -16.58 -0.76 11.70
N PHE A 95 -16.80 0.17 10.78
CA PHE A 95 -17.54 1.40 11.03
C PHE A 95 -19.08 1.21 11.02
N SER A 96 -19.61 0.01 10.73
CA SER A 96 -21.05 -0.28 10.75
C SER A 96 -21.64 -0.32 12.16
N THR A 97 -20.79 -0.53 13.16
CA THR A 97 -21.15 -0.53 14.57
C THR A 97 -20.60 0.70 15.29
N SER A 98 -21.19 1.02 16.44
CA SER A 98 -20.71 2.09 17.33
C SER A 98 -19.40 1.76 18.06
N GLU A 99 -18.76 0.61 17.81
CA GLU A 99 -17.53 0.20 18.49
C GLU A 99 -16.37 1.19 18.31
N HIS A 100 -16.34 1.90 17.19
CA HIS A 100 -15.36 2.96 16.90
C HIS A 100 -15.36 4.10 17.94
N LEU A 101 -16.45 4.27 18.70
CA LEU A 101 -16.50 5.24 19.81
C LEU A 101 -15.70 4.74 21.02
N HIS A 102 -15.74 3.43 21.29
CA HIS A 102 -15.05 2.77 22.40
C HIS A 102 -13.58 2.45 22.10
N PHE A 103 -13.05 2.84 20.93
CA PHE A 103 -11.63 2.70 20.63
C PHE A 103 -10.77 3.62 21.52
N ILE A 104 -11.20 4.86 21.75
CA ILE A 104 -10.48 5.84 22.58
C ILE A 104 -10.39 5.35 24.04
N ASP A 105 -11.46 4.74 24.55
CA ASP A 105 -11.55 4.18 25.92
C ASP A 105 -10.49 3.11 26.21
N ARG A 106 -9.89 2.50 25.17
CA ARG A 106 -8.81 1.50 25.28
C ARG A 106 -7.42 2.12 25.45
N TYR A 107 -7.31 3.45 25.45
CA TYR A 107 -6.05 4.21 25.58
C TYR A 107 -4.93 3.71 24.63
N PRO A 108 -5.02 3.96 23.31
CA PRO A 108 -4.09 3.44 22.31
C PRO A 108 -2.63 3.93 22.53
N VAL A 109 -1.84 3.13 23.25
CA VAL A 109 -0.48 3.45 23.71
C VAL A 109 0.51 3.75 22.56
N HIS A 110 0.26 3.20 21.37
CA HIS A 110 1.07 3.44 20.17
C HIS A 110 0.86 4.82 19.55
N ILE A 111 -0.31 5.44 19.74
CA ILE A 111 -0.63 6.78 19.20
C ILE A 111 -0.08 7.86 20.14
N SER A 112 1.25 7.92 20.18
CA SER A 112 2.05 8.88 20.93
C SER A 112 2.20 10.23 20.19
N LYS A 113 2.62 11.29 20.89
CA LYS A 113 2.84 12.62 20.28
C LYS A 113 3.78 12.59 19.05
N PRO A 114 4.92 11.86 19.05
CA PRO A 114 5.77 11.73 17.87
C PRO A 114 5.04 11.09 16.69
N VAL A 115 4.26 10.02 16.93
CA VAL A 115 3.49 9.34 15.88
C VAL A 115 2.41 10.25 15.28
N ILE A 116 1.74 11.06 16.11
CA ILE A 116 0.78 12.08 15.64
C ILE A 116 1.50 13.11 14.75
N ARG A 117 2.73 13.51 15.11
CA ARG A 117 3.55 14.45 14.33
C ARG A 117 3.96 13.86 12.97
N GLU A 118 4.53 12.67 12.95
CA GLU A 118 4.92 11.96 11.71
C GLU A 118 3.72 11.77 10.77
N LEU A 119 2.54 11.41 11.32
CA LEU A 119 1.30 11.35 10.54
C LEU A 119 0.90 12.73 9.98
N SER A 120 1.04 13.80 10.77
CA SER A 120 0.71 15.17 10.32
C SER A 120 1.65 15.74 9.25
N GLU A 121 2.93 15.37 9.27
CA GLU A 121 3.92 15.77 8.26
C GLU A 121 3.89 14.85 7.01
N SER A 122 3.11 13.77 7.05
CA SER A 122 2.99 12.80 5.95
C SER A 122 2.15 13.27 4.75
N ALA A 123 2.35 12.62 3.61
CA ALA A 123 1.61 12.88 2.37
C ALA A 123 0.12 12.49 2.42
N ILE A 124 -0.40 11.94 3.52
CA ILE A 124 -1.80 11.49 3.63
C ILE A 124 -2.79 12.65 3.42
N PHE A 125 -2.54 13.82 4.02
CA PHE A 125 -3.44 14.98 3.89
C PHE A 125 -3.47 15.55 2.46
N PRO A 126 -2.33 15.81 1.78
CA PRO A 126 -2.33 16.14 0.35
C PRO A 126 -3.00 15.09 -0.55
N LEU A 127 -2.84 13.80 -0.23
CA LEU A 127 -3.45 12.70 -0.99
C LEU A 127 -4.97 12.70 -0.86
N LEU A 128 -5.49 12.96 0.34
CA LEU A 128 -6.92 13.17 0.60
C LEU A 128 -7.43 14.43 -0.12
N GLU A 129 -6.74 15.58 0.01
CA GLU A 129 -7.14 16.82 -0.68
C GLU A 129 -7.24 16.66 -2.20
N TYR A 130 -6.29 15.94 -2.82
CA TYR A 130 -6.27 15.68 -4.26
C TYR A 130 -7.48 14.83 -4.72
N HIS A 131 -7.70 13.68 -4.08
CA HIS A 131 -8.76 12.74 -4.50
C HIS A 131 -10.16 13.27 -4.18
N LEU A 132 -10.34 13.92 -3.02
CA LEU A 132 -11.65 14.36 -2.55
C LEU A 132 -12.11 15.69 -3.18
N ASN A 133 -11.26 16.32 -3.99
CA ASN A 133 -11.62 17.41 -4.90
C ASN A 133 -11.84 16.90 -6.34
N ASN A 134 -11.99 15.59 -6.57
CA ASN A 134 -12.43 15.05 -7.86
C ASN A 134 -13.97 14.98 -7.93
N ASP A 135 -14.57 15.76 -8.84
CA ASP A 135 -16.02 15.78 -9.10
C ASP A 135 -16.47 14.66 -10.08
N SER A 136 -15.54 13.94 -10.72
CA SER A 136 -15.86 12.90 -11.71
C SER A 136 -16.24 11.56 -11.05
N VAL A 137 -17.55 11.29 -10.98
CA VAL A 137 -18.08 10.02 -10.48
C VAL A 137 -17.61 8.82 -11.31
N PHE A 138 -17.31 9.01 -12.60
CA PHE A 138 -16.79 7.95 -13.46
C PHE A 138 -15.39 7.50 -13.00
N ASP A 139 -14.46 8.43 -12.84
CA ASP A 139 -13.09 8.18 -12.34
C ASP A 139 -13.12 7.50 -10.96
N VAL A 140 -14.04 7.93 -10.08
CA VAL A 140 -14.23 7.31 -8.75
C VAL A 140 -14.76 5.88 -8.87
N SER A 141 -15.59 5.56 -9.87
CA SER A 141 -16.10 4.21 -10.11
C SER A 141 -15.07 3.25 -10.71
N GLU A 142 -14.05 3.77 -11.44
CA GLU A 142 -12.92 2.95 -11.92
C GLU A 142 -11.89 2.65 -10.82
N HIS A 143 -11.78 3.53 -9.81
CA HIS A 143 -10.77 3.48 -8.74
C HIS A 143 -11.37 3.26 -7.33
N MET A 144 -12.55 2.62 -7.26
CA MET A 144 -13.41 2.54 -6.07
C MET A 144 -12.67 2.03 -4.81
N GLU A 145 -11.82 1.03 -4.95
CA GLU A 145 -11.02 0.43 -3.87
C GLU A 145 -10.00 1.41 -3.27
N LEU A 146 -9.39 2.30 -4.09
CA LEU A 146 -8.50 3.35 -3.61
C LEU A 146 -9.27 4.42 -2.83
N TYR A 147 -10.44 4.85 -3.34
CA TYR A 147 -11.27 5.80 -2.60
C TYR A 147 -11.78 5.20 -1.28
N GLN A 148 -12.14 3.91 -1.23
CA GLN A 148 -12.54 3.28 0.03
C GLN A 148 -11.39 3.27 1.05
N ALA A 149 -10.18 2.87 0.66
CA ALA A 149 -9.01 2.88 1.54
C ALA A 149 -8.64 4.29 2.05
N LEU A 150 -8.72 5.31 1.19
CA LEU A 150 -8.54 6.72 1.57
C LEU A 150 -9.57 7.17 2.61
N LEU A 151 -10.85 6.87 2.38
CA LEU A 151 -11.94 7.26 3.26
C LEU A 151 -11.88 6.54 4.62
N GLU A 152 -11.54 5.24 4.63
CA GLU A 152 -11.32 4.47 5.86
C GLU A 152 -10.13 5.00 6.66
N THR A 153 -9.05 5.39 5.98
CA THR A 153 -7.90 6.06 6.61
C THR A 153 -8.34 7.37 7.28
N ALA A 154 -9.07 8.24 6.57
CA ALA A 154 -9.57 9.50 7.12
C ALA A 154 -10.56 9.28 8.28
N ALA A 155 -11.41 8.25 8.20
CA ALA A 155 -12.34 7.88 9.26
C ALA A 155 -11.58 7.39 10.51
N ALA A 156 -10.59 6.51 10.36
CA ALA A 156 -9.76 6.02 11.46
C ALA A 156 -8.95 7.15 12.11
N MET A 157 -8.38 8.07 11.32
CA MET A 157 -7.73 9.27 11.83
C MET A 157 -8.71 10.16 12.62
N SER A 158 -9.97 10.28 12.19
CA SER A 158 -10.99 11.06 12.91
C SER A 158 -11.40 10.47 14.27
N VAL A 159 -11.17 9.17 14.51
CA VAL A 159 -11.37 8.55 15.82
C VAL A 159 -10.32 9.03 16.84
N ILE A 160 -9.14 9.48 16.40
CA ILE A 160 -8.09 10.02 17.28
C ILE A 160 -8.31 11.54 17.47
N PRO A 161 -8.67 12.04 18.68
CA PRO A 161 -8.97 13.45 18.88
C PRO A 161 -7.80 14.41 18.57
N ALA A 162 -6.57 13.91 18.61
CA ALA A 162 -5.37 14.66 18.27
C ALA A 162 -5.07 14.74 16.75
N LEU A 163 -5.69 13.89 15.91
CA LEU A 163 -5.57 13.96 14.45
C LEU A 163 -6.72 14.76 13.80
N VAL A 164 -7.87 14.88 14.47
CA VAL A 164 -9.00 15.74 14.06
C VAL A 164 -8.61 17.19 13.72
N PRO A 165 -7.68 17.89 14.42
CA PRO A 165 -7.22 19.22 14.03
C PRO A 165 -6.75 19.30 12.57
N TYR A 166 -5.99 18.31 12.11
CA TYR A 166 -5.37 18.30 10.78
C TYR A 166 -6.37 17.91 9.66
N LEU A 167 -7.43 17.16 10.00
CA LEU A 167 -8.56 16.91 9.09
C LEU A 167 -9.48 18.14 8.94
N ILE A 168 -9.40 19.10 9.88
CA ILE A 168 -10.17 20.34 9.85
C ILE A 168 -9.38 21.47 9.17
N HIS A 169 -8.17 21.75 9.65
CA HIS A 169 -7.42 22.95 9.28
C HIS A 169 -6.49 22.66 8.09
N PRO A 170 -6.68 23.36 6.95
CA PRO A 170 -5.92 23.08 5.72
C PRO A 170 -4.49 23.65 5.81
N VAL A 171 -3.49 22.78 5.69
CA VAL A 171 -2.06 23.13 5.87
C VAL A 171 -1.62 24.25 4.90
N ASN A 172 -2.06 24.20 3.65
CA ASN A 172 -1.64 25.15 2.59
C ASN A 172 -2.73 26.18 2.20
N GLY A 173 -3.73 26.39 3.06
CA GLY A 173 -4.90 27.21 2.71
C GLY A 173 -5.81 26.59 1.64
N SER A 174 -5.74 25.26 1.49
CA SER A 174 -6.71 24.38 0.82
C SER A 174 -8.11 24.47 1.46
N ARG A 175 -9.06 23.60 1.05
CA ARG A 175 -10.36 23.47 1.72
C ARG A 175 -10.28 22.43 2.84
N SER A 176 -11.09 22.61 3.89
CA SER A 176 -11.17 21.65 4.99
C SER A 176 -11.59 20.26 4.48
N ILE A 177 -10.79 19.23 4.76
CA ILE A 177 -11.09 17.85 4.33
C ILE A 177 -12.43 17.42 4.95
N ALA A 178 -12.56 17.48 6.27
CA ALA A 178 -13.74 17.00 6.98
C ALA A 178 -14.99 17.89 6.79
N LYS A 179 -14.85 19.22 6.70
CA LYS A 179 -16.00 20.14 6.63
C LYS A 179 -16.46 20.52 5.22
N ASP A 180 -15.59 20.47 4.22
CA ASP A 180 -15.91 20.91 2.85
C ASP A 180 -15.77 19.77 1.84
N LEU A 181 -14.57 19.19 1.68
CA LEU A 181 -14.33 18.19 0.65
C LEU A 181 -15.17 16.93 0.86
N MET A 182 -15.24 16.41 2.09
CA MET A 182 -16.05 15.23 2.43
C MET A 182 -17.54 15.46 2.28
N VAL A 183 -18.02 16.66 2.60
CA VAL A 183 -19.44 17.03 2.46
C VAL A 183 -19.82 17.15 0.98
N ARG A 184 -18.96 17.76 0.14
CA ARG A 184 -19.14 17.81 -1.31
C ARG A 184 -19.12 16.42 -1.93
N PHE A 185 -18.05 15.66 -1.68
CA PHE A 185 -17.84 14.32 -2.25
C PHE A 185 -19.00 13.37 -1.90
N SER A 186 -19.42 13.31 -0.63
CA SER A 186 -20.56 12.47 -0.23
C SER A 186 -21.90 12.93 -0.82
N SER A 187 -22.11 14.23 -1.02
CA SER A 187 -23.30 14.77 -1.71
C SER A 187 -23.33 14.42 -3.20
N ILE A 188 -22.18 14.49 -3.88
CA ILE A 188 -22.02 14.08 -5.29
C ILE A 188 -22.34 12.58 -5.44
N MET A 189 -21.70 11.73 -4.63
CA MET A 189 -21.92 10.28 -4.64
C MET A 189 -23.37 9.90 -4.31
N ALA A 190 -24.00 10.57 -3.33
CA ALA A 190 -25.40 10.33 -2.96
C ALA A 190 -26.40 10.74 -4.06
N SER A 191 -26.05 11.68 -4.93
CA SER A 191 -26.92 12.17 -6.00
C SER A 191 -26.97 11.23 -7.21
N TYR A 192 -25.84 10.59 -7.53
CA TYR A 192 -25.66 9.80 -8.76
C TYR A 192 -26.68 8.66 -8.98
N PRO A 193 -27.07 7.86 -7.96
CA PRO A 193 -28.10 6.82 -8.12
C PRO A 193 -29.49 7.32 -8.50
N ASN A 194 -29.76 8.63 -8.39
CA ASN A 194 -31.03 9.22 -8.83
C ASN A 194 -30.94 9.75 -10.27
N SER A 195 -29.77 10.26 -10.69
CA SER A 195 -29.50 10.66 -12.07
C SER A 195 -29.51 9.46 -13.03
N PHE A 196 -28.91 8.32 -12.63
CA PHE A 196 -28.71 7.19 -13.54
C PHE A 196 -29.98 6.36 -13.83
N LYS A 197 -31.02 6.46 -13.00
CA LYS A 197 -32.30 5.71 -13.14
C LYS A 197 -33.03 5.94 -14.48
N GLY A 198 -32.71 7.01 -15.20
CA GLY A 198 -33.30 7.31 -16.52
C GLY A 198 -32.50 6.81 -17.72
N GLN A 199 -31.26 6.34 -17.54
CA GLN A 199 -30.36 5.98 -18.65
C GLN A 199 -29.59 4.69 -18.38
N MET A 200 -30.05 3.59 -19.00
CA MET A 200 -29.27 2.38 -19.26
C MET A 200 -28.81 1.54 -18.03
N GLY A 201 -29.77 0.87 -17.39
CA GLY A 201 -29.50 -0.26 -16.48
C GLY A 201 -29.52 0.06 -14.98
N SER A 202 -29.27 -0.97 -14.16
CA SER A 202 -29.01 -0.83 -12.73
C SER A 202 -27.54 -0.54 -12.50
N LEU A 203 -27.23 0.26 -11.48
CA LEU A 203 -25.87 0.33 -10.91
C LEU A 203 -25.45 -1.05 -10.38
N ASP A 204 -24.14 -1.32 -10.40
CA ASP A 204 -23.54 -2.45 -9.71
C ASP A 204 -23.80 -2.33 -8.20
N PHE A 205 -24.18 -3.44 -7.57
CA PHE A 205 -24.35 -3.55 -6.13
C PHE A 205 -23.11 -3.07 -5.36
N ARG A 206 -21.90 -3.34 -5.88
CA ARG A 206 -20.63 -2.88 -5.29
C ARG A 206 -20.55 -1.36 -5.20
N PHE A 207 -21.05 -0.64 -6.22
CA PHE A 207 -21.01 0.82 -6.23
C PHE A 207 -22.08 1.43 -5.31
N ILE A 208 -23.23 0.76 -5.13
CA ILE A 208 -24.26 1.16 -4.16
C ILE A 208 -23.74 0.97 -2.71
N ASP A 209 -23.04 -0.14 -2.44
CA ASP A 209 -22.35 -0.40 -1.17
C ASP A 209 -21.27 0.67 -0.89
N PHE A 210 -20.43 0.99 -1.88
CA PHE A 210 -19.46 2.08 -1.78
C PHE A 210 -20.11 3.44 -1.49
N ILE A 211 -21.19 3.83 -2.19
CA ILE A 211 -21.90 5.09 -1.90
C ILE A 211 -22.45 5.11 -0.46
N THR A 212 -22.91 3.97 0.05
CA THR A 212 -23.40 3.83 1.43
C THR A 212 -22.26 4.05 2.44
N LYS A 213 -21.10 3.42 2.20
CA LYS A 213 -19.86 3.64 2.98
C LYS A 213 -19.39 5.10 2.94
N VAL A 214 -19.41 5.75 1.78
CA VAL A 214 -19.05 7.18 1.63
C VAL A 214 -19.92 8.07 2.54
N GLN A 215 -21.23 7.82 2.61
CA GLN A 215 -22.13 8.55 3.51
C GLN A 215 -21.81 8.30 4.99
N GLN A 216 -21.49 7.05 5.34
CA GLN A 216 -21.13 6.62 6.68
C GLN A 216 -19.81 7.24 7.18
N TYR A 217 -18.74 7.19 6.38
CA TYR A 217 -17.47 7.84 6.74
C TYR A 217 -17.65 9.36 6.89
N SER A 218 -18.42 10.00 6.00
CA SER A 218 -18.79 11.42 6.09
C SER A 218 -19.46 11.74 7.45
N GLN A 219 -20.44 10.94 7.88
CA GLN A 219 -21.09 11.10 9.20
C GLN A 219 -20.10 10.93 10.37
N ILE A 220 -19.14 10.00 10.27
CA ILE A 220 -18.14 9.74 11.32
C ILE A 220 -17.17 10.91 11.45
N LEU A 221 -16.63 11.42 10.34
CA LEU A 221 -15.79 12.62 10.34
C LEU A 221 -16.54 13.82 10.91
N ILE A 222 -17.77 14.08 10.43
CA ILE A 222 -18.61 15.18 10.94
C ILE A 222 -18.85 15.02 12.44
N GLY A 223 -19.12 13.80 12.94
CA GLY A 223 -19.32 13.51 14.35
C GLY A 223 -18.07 13.75 15.20
N ALA A 224 -16.89 13.36 14.72
CA ALA A 224 -15.61 13.64 15.37
C ALA A 224 -15.31 15.15 15.44
N VAL A 225 -15.53 15.87 14.33
CA VAL A 225 -15.38 17.33 14.25
C VAL A 225 -16.28 18.05 15.27
N HIS A 226 -17.54 17.64 15.41
CA HIS A 226 -18.45 18.23 16.40
C HIS A 226 -17.97 18.02 17.84
N ARG A 227 -17.43 16.85 18.19
CA ARG A 227 -16.85 16.59 19.53
C ARG A 227 -15.62 17.45 19.79
N TYR A 228 -14.74 17.59 18.80
CA TYR A 228 -13.55 18.44 18.88
C TYR A 228 -13.93 19.92 19.08
N GLU A 229 -14.87 20.44 18.29
CA GLU A 229 -15.31 21.83 18.40
C GLU A 229 -16.01 22.14 19.73
N GLN A 230 -16.72 21.19 20.33
CA GLN A 230 -17.36 21.37 21.65
C GLN A 230 -16.34 21.80 22.73
N GLY A 231 -15.11 21.29 22.68
CA GLY A 231 -14.03 21.64 23.61
C GLY A 231 -13.35 22.99 23.37
N ILE A 232 -13.68 23.71 22.29
CA ILE A 232 -12.92 24.87 21.80
C ILE A 232 -13.78 26.16 21.84
N PRO A 233 -13.21 27.35 22.15
CA PRO A 233 -13.95 28.61 22.13
C PRO A 233 -14.62 28.93 20.79
N VAL A 234 -15.83 29.49 20.83
CA VAL A 234 -16.68 29.75 19.65
C VAL A 234 -15.98 30.59 18.57
N ALA A 235 -15.14 31.55 18.96
CA ALA A 235 -14.39 32.40 18.02
C ALA A 235 -13.41 31.61 17.12
N GLN A 236 -12.90 30.47 17.59
CA GLN A 236 -11.99 29.60 16.83
C GLN A 236 -12.77 28.60 15.96
N ARG A 237 -13.96 28.15 16.41
CA ARG A 237 -14.89 27.32 15.60
C ARG A 237 -15.21 27.95 14.26
N VAL A 238 -15.44 29.27 14.21
CA VAL A 238 -15.76 29.98 12.95
C VAL A 238 -14.63 29.91 11.91
N ARG A 239 -13.36 29.85 12.35
CA ARG A 239 -12.18 29.77 11.45
C ARG A 239 -11.95 28.38 10.85
N THR A 240 -12.68 27.36 11.28
CA THR A 240 -12.49 25.96 10.83
C THR A 240 -13.02 25.67 9.42
N ALA A 241 -13.86 26.55 8.87
CA ALA A 241 -14.54 26.31 7.58
C ALA A 241 -13.84 27.00 6.40
N THR A 242 -13.38 28.24 6.59
CA THR A 242 -12.75 29.06 5.55
C THR A 242 -11.78 30.09 6.14
N ILE A 243 -10.85 30.55 5.28
CA ILE A 243 -9.82 31.60 5.50
C ILE A 243 -8.52 31.08 6.14
N ARG A 244 -7.40 31.61 5.61
CA ARG A 244 -6.01 31.33 6.04
C ARG A 244 -5.70 31.99 7.39
N THR A 245 -4.76 31.41 8.13
CA THR A 245 -4.10 32.07 9.26
C THR A 245 -2.61 31.78 9.17
N ASP A 246 -1.80 32.83 9.11
CA ASP A 246 -0.33 32.76 8.96
C ASP A 246 0.35 32.47 10.33
N ASP A 247 -0.26 31.60 11.15
CA ASP A 247 0.10 31.30 12.54
C ASP A 247 0.69 29.87 12.66
N GLU A 248 1.91 29.64 12.16
CA GLU A 248 2.66 28.37 12.34
C GLU A 248 3.08 28.09 13.81
N THR A 249 2.69 28.95 14.75
CA THR A 249 3.36 29.15 16.05
C THR A 249 2.81 28.32 17.22
N LEU A 250 1.79 27.46 17.01
CA LEU A 250 1.03 26.83 18.10
C LEU A 250 1.21 25.30 18.28
N LEU A 251 2.02 24.62 17.47
CA LEU A 251 2.15 23.14 17.54
C LEU A 251 3.55 22.59 17.88
N VAL A 252 4.55 23.44 18.12
CA VAL A 252 5.93 23.00 18.46
C VAL A 252 6.25 23.27 19.94
N GLY A 253 5.82 22.36 20.81
CA GLY A 253 6.00 22.44 22.27
C GLY A 253 6.87 21.32 22.86
N GLN A 254 8.19 21.54 22.85
CA GLN A 254 9.25 20.97 23.73
C GLN A 254 9.05 19.54 24.29
N CYS A 255 9.87 18.57 23.84
CA CYS A 255 10.06 17.26 24.50
C CYS A 255 11.37 16.56 24.02
N ASP A 256 12.55 17.02 24.47
CA ASP A 256 13.85 16.45 24.05
C ASP A 256 14.64 15.70 25.15
N GLU A 257 14.19 15.69 26.42
CA GLU A 257 15.00 15.15 27.54
C GLU A 257 14.57 13.77 28.12
N GLU A 258 13.39 13.23 27.79
CA GLU A 258 12.90 11.99 28.45
C GLU A 258 13.43 10.66 27.86
N MET A 259 14.08 10.69 26.69
CA MET A 259 14.34 9.49 25.87
C MET A 259 15.16 8.37 26.54
N SER A 260 16.02 8.70 27.52
CA SER A 260 16.97 7.73 28.09
C SER A 260 16.31 6.67 28.99
N ALA A 261 15.40 7.08 29.88
CA ALA A 261 14.73 6.17 30.82
C ALA A 261 13.58 5.36 30.19
N GLN A 262 13.04 5.84 29.07
CA GLN A 262 11.93 5.18 28.37
C GLN A 262 12.41 3.97 27.55
N LYS A 263 13.67 3.94 27.10
CA LYS A 263 14.19 2.89 26.19
C LYS A 263 14.16 1.47 26.78
N GLU A 264 14.44 1.29 28.07
CA GLU A 264 14.36 -0.03 28.73
C GLU A 264 12.90 -0.50 28.92
N ASN A 265 11.99 0.43 29.23
CA ASN A 265 10.56 0.12 29.31
C ASN A 265 10.00 -0.26 27.92
N LEU A 266 10.43 0.42 26.86
CA LEU A 266 10.04 0.13 25.48
C LEU A 266 10.54 -1.23 24.99
N SER A 267 11.76 -1.66 25.33
CA SER A 267 12.25 -2.99 24.92
C SER A 267 11.50 -4.13 25.61
N ILE A 268 11.18 -3.98 26.90
CA ILE A 268 10.34 -4.92 27.65
C ILE A 268 8.91 -4.95 27.10
N LEU A 269 8.33 -3.78 26.76
CA LEU A 269 7.01 -3.69 26.14
C LEU A 269 7.00 -4.38 24.77
N TYR A 270 7.97 -4.08 23.90
CA TYR A 270 8.14 -4.65 22.57
C TYR A 270 8.19 -6.18 22.62
N HIS A 271 9.04 -6.77 23.47
CA HIS A 271 9.13 -8.22 23.62
C HIS A 271 7.83 -8.82 24.18
N ARG A 272 7.11 -8.11 25.06
CA ARG A 272 5.83 -8.58 25.64
C ARG A 272 4.69 -8.55 24.62
N THR A 273 4.55 -7.48 23.83
CA THR A 273 3.46 -7.35 22.86
C THR A 273 3.71 -8.21 21.63
N LEU A 274 4.93 -8.20 21.11
CA LEU A 274 5.26 -8.82 19.83
C LEU A 274 5.66 -10.30 19.93
N GLY A 275 6.03 -10.80 21.12
CA GLY A 275 6.31 -12.23 21.33
C GLY A 275 5.12 -13.14 21.02
N ASN A 276 3.89 -12.64 21.22
CA ASN A 276 2.67 -13.36 20.87
C ASN A 276 2.43 -13.45 19.35
N ILE A 277 3.07 -12.61 18.53
CA ILE A 277 2.92 -12.62 17.06
C ILE A 277 4.21 -13.02 16.31
N GLN A 278 5.30 -13.30 17.03
CA GLN A 278 6.60 -13.65 16.44
C GLN A 278 6.52 -14.92 15.57
N VAL A 279 5.72 -15.91 15.97
CA VAL A 279 5.42 -17.08 15.15
C VAL A 279 3.92 -17.30 15.15
N GLN A 280 3.32 -17.21 13.97
CA GLN A 280 1.88 -17.25 13.76
C GLN A 280 1.50 -18.19 12.61
N THR A 281 0.24 -18.59 12.59
CA THR A 281 -0.35 -19.40 11.52
C THR A 281 -1.52 -18.62 10.94
N PHE A 282 -1.59 -18.54 9.63
CA PHE A 282 -2.64 -17.81 8.90
C PHE A 282 -3.10 -18.62 7.69
N ARG A 283 -4.33 -18.36 7.25
CA ARG A 283 -4.90 -19.00 6.08
C ARG A 283 -4.38 -18.41 4.78
N LEU A 284 -3.14 -18.75 4.40
CA LEU A 284 -2.51 -18.31 3.15
C LEU A 284 -3.19 -18.93 1.92
N ILE A 285 -3.77 -20.13 2.04
CA ILE A 285 -4.62 -20.78 1.01
C ILE A 285 -6.12 -20.72 1.40
N GLY A 286 -6.94 -20.10 0.53
CA GLY A 286 -8.39 -20.08 0.67
C GLY A 286 -9.10 -21.33 0.15
N ASP A 287 -10.41 -21.44 0.40
CA ASP A 287 -11.23 -22.64 0.13
C ASP A 287 -11.16 -23.17 -1.31
N CYS A 288 -10.95 -22.29 -2.28
CA CYS A 288 -10.84 -22.65 -3.70
C CYS A 288 -9.42 -23.07 -4.14
N GLY A 289 -8.49 -23.29 -3.21
CA GLY A 289 -7.10 -23.65 -3.49
C GLY A 289 -6.25 -22.51 -4.09
N LYS A 290 -6.78 -21.29 -4.15
CA LYS A 290 -6.01 -20.09 -4.50
C LYS A 290 -5.33 -19.54 -3.25
N LEU A 291 -4.16 -18.95 -3.44
CA LEU A 291 -3.49 -18.17 -2.39
C LEU A 291 -4.26 -16.85 -2.16
N ASN A 292 -4.54 -16.54 -0.91
CA ASN A 292 -5.24 -15.34 -0.44
C ASN A 292 -4.33 -14.10 -0.43
N VAL A 293 -3.02 -14.30 -0.50
CA VAL A 293 -1.98 -13.26 -0.47
C VAL A 293 -1.05 -13.37 -1.68
N PRO A 294 -0.38 -12.28 -2.10
CA PRO A 294 0.73 -12.35 -3.04
C PRO A 294 1.82 -13.30 -2.56
N PHE A 295 2.32 -14.17 -3.44
CA PHE A 295 3.38 -15.13 -3.12
C PHE A 295 4.18 -15.50 -4.37
N THR A 296 5.49 -15.30 -4.32
CA THR A 296 6.44 -15.44 -5.42
C THR A 296 6.42 -16.86 -6.02
N PHE A 297 6.42 -17.90 -5.18
CA PHE A 297 6.54 -19.30 -5.59
C PHE A 297 5.19 -19.98 -5.89
N LYS A 298 4.20 -19.22 -6.36
CA LYS A 298 2.83 -19.69 -6.63
C LYS A 298 2.76 -20.85 -7.63
N LYS A 299 3.71 -20.96 -8.56
CA LYS A 299 3.80 -22.08 -9.52
C LYS A 299 4.28 -23.35 -8.84
N GLU A 300 5.33 -23.23 -8.02
CA GLU A 300 5.96 -24.31 -7.28
C GLU A 300 5.03 -24.86 -6.20
N VAL A 301 4.30 -23.98 -5.49
CA VAL A 301 3.24 -24.32 -4.54
C VAL A 301 2.17 -25.21 -5.19
N ASN A 302 1.66 -24.82 -6.36
CA ASN A 302 0.63 -25.55 -7.08
C ASN A 302 1.14 -26.89 -7.64
N ASN A 303 2.42 -26.96 -8.03
CA ASN A 303 3.05 -28.16 -8.58
C ASN A 303 3.42 -29.22 -7.52
N VAL A 304 3.33 -28.90 -6.23
CA VAL A 304 3.66 -29.81 -5.12
C VAL A 304 2.41 -30.23 -4.39
N ASN A 305 2.04 -31.52 -4.52
CA ASN A 305 1.00 -32.16 -3.70
C ASN A 305 1.56 -32.44 -2.28
N PRO A 306 1.10 -31.75 -1.23
CA PRO A 306 1.64 -31.90 0.13
C PRO A 306 1.31 -33.26 0.77
N PHE A 307 0.26 -33.94 0.30
CA PHE A 307 -0.20 -35.23 0.81
C PHE A 307 0.52 -36.43 0.17
N SER A 308 1.45 -36.20 -0.76
CA SER A 308 2.26 -37.26 -1.38
C SER A 308 3.01 -38.07 -0.31
N SER A 309 2.90 -39.40 -0.38
CA SER A 309 3.57 -40.32 0.54
C SER A 309 5.09 -40.12 0.56
N SER A 310 5.69 -39.77 -0.58
CA SER A 310 7.13 -39.50 -0.73
C SER A 310 7.61 -38.20 -0.08
N LEU A 311 6.70 -37.33 0.38
CA LEU A 311 7.03 -36.07 1.06
C LEU A 311 6.78 -36.11 2.57
N LYS A 312 6.23 -37.19 3.14
CA LYS A 312 5.90 -37.29 4.58
C LYS A 312 7.08 -36.99 5.50
N GLU A 313 8.27 -37.49 5.15
CA GLU A 313 9.49 -37.24 5.94
C GLU A 313 9.97 -35.79 5.82
N ARG A 314 9.91 -35.20 4.61
CA ARG A 314 10.17 -33.76 4.39
C ARG A 314 9.25 -32.90 5.25
N THR A 315 7.94 -33.15 5.19
CA THR A 315 6.91 -32.43 5.96
C THR A 315 7.13 -32.57 7.47
N LYS A 316 7.43 -33.78 7.96
CA LYS A 316 7.77 -34.02 9.39
C LYS A 316 9.02 -33.25 9.83
N ARG A 317 10.02 -33.10 8.94
CA ARG A 317 11.25 -32.36 9.22
C ARG A 317 11.03 -30.85 9.25
N ILE A 318 10.36 -30.31 8.24
CA ILE A 318 9.96 -28.89 8.20
C ILE A 318 9.15 -28.53 9.45
N ALA A 319 8.14 -29.34 9.81
CA ALA A 319 7.34 -29.12 11.01
C ALA A 319 8.17 -29.15 12.31
N LYS A 320 9.19 -30.03 12.42
CA LYS A 320 10.10 -30.05 13.57
C LYS A 320 10.97 -28.78 13.64
N GLU A 321 11.44 -28.30 12.50
CA GLU A 321 12.30 -27.11 12.43
C GLU A 321 11.48 -25.84 12.74
N LEU A 322 10.28 -25.69 12.15
CA LEU A 322 9.32 -24.63 12.48
C LEU A 322 8.91 -24.63 13.96
N ALA A 323 8.62 -25.80 14.55
CA ALA A 323 8.28 -25.91 15.97
C ALA A 323 9.44 -25.52 16.92
N SER A 324 10.68 -25.47 16.43
CA SER A 324 11.82 -24.96 17.20
C SER A 324 12.06 -23.45 17.02
N MET A 325 11.49 -22.82 15.99
CA MET A 325 11.75 -21.41 15.66
C MET A 325 11.45 -20.41 16.79
N PRO A 326 10.33 -20.47 17.53
CA PRO A 326 10.01 -19.47 18.57
C PRO A 326 11.11 -19.27 19.63
N ASN A 327 11.89 -20.32 19.93
CA ASN A 327 12.97 -20.28 20.92
C ASN A 327 14.33 -19.87 20.34
N SER A 328 14.40 -19.49 19.06
CA SER A 328 15.64 -19.28 18.30
C SER A 328 15.64 -18.02 17.43
N LEU A 329 14.48 -17.46 17.13
CA LEU A 329 14.34 -16.21 16.39
C LEU A 329 14.60 -14.99 17.31
N PRO A 330 15.33 -13.97 16.85
CA PRO A 330 15.51 -12.74 17.62
C PRO A 330 14.19 -11.98 17.75
N LEU A 331 13.99 -11.36 18.92
CA LEU A 331 12.85 -10.50 19.24
C LEU A 331 13.33 -9.27 20.03
N ASN A 332 13.98 -8.33 19.32
CA ASN A 332 14.42 -7.06 19.88
C ASN A 332 14.01 -5.93 18.93
N ALA A 333 13.79 -4.72 19.46
CA ALA A 333 13.45 -3.55 18.62
C ALA A 333 14.44 -3.36 17.47
N SER A 334 15.73 -3.52 17.75
CA SER A 334 16.85 -3.41 16.80
C SER A 334 16.98 -4.58 15.81
N ASN A 335 16.33 -5.72 16.03
CA ASN A 335 16.38 -6.91 15.16
C ASN A 335 15.32 -7.92 15.63
N SER A 336 14.26 -8.08 14.83
CA SER A 336 13.22 -9.08 15.04
C SER A 336 12.88 -9.82 13.76
N ILE A 337 12.62 -11.11 13.88
CA ILE A 337 12.13 -11.96 12.79
C ILE A 337 10.78 -12.54 13.19
N PHE A 338 9.77 -12.26 12.36
CA PHE A 338 8.42 -12.78 12.47
C PHE A 338 8.19 -13.84 11.39
N VAL A 339 7.46 -14.90 11.71
CA VAL A 339 7.21 -16.03 10.80
C VAL A 339 5.72 -16.36 10.77
N CYS A 340 5.15 -16.36 9.57
CA CYS A 340 3.75 -16.68 9.31
C CYS A 340 3.65 -17.92 8.41
N MET A 341 2.96 -18.96 8.88
CA MET A 341 2.85 -20.27 8.21
C MET A 341 1.42 -20.51 7.68
N ASP A 342 1.26 -21.27 6.59
CA ASP A 342 -0.07 -21.71 6.17
C ASP A 342 -0.65 -22.78 7.10
N GLU A 343 -1.93 -22.65 7.46
CA GLU A 343 -2.68 -23.59 8.30
C GLU A 343 -2.66 -25.05 7.79
N GLY A 344 -2.73 -25.26 6.47
CA GLY A 344 -2.70 -26.57 5.84
C GLY A 344 -1.33 -27.01 5.34
N ARG A 345 -0.39 -26.08 5.14
CA ARG A 345 0.87 -26.31 4.43
C ARG A 345 2.07 -25.61 5.06
N CYS A 346 2.74 -26.32 5.98
CA CYS A 346 4.04 -25.91 6.52
C CYS A 346 5.16 -25.73 5.48
N ASP A 347 4.99 -26.11 4.21
CA ASP A 347 5.94 -25.82 3.14
C ASP A 347 5.75 -24.43 2.47
N ILE A 348 4.80 -23.64 2.96
CA ILE A 348 4.52 -22.25 2.58
C ILE A 348 4.67 -21.37 3.83
N VAL A 349 5.60 -20.42 3.78
CA VAL A 349 5.91 -19.52 4.89
C VAL A 349 6.18 -18.11 4.35
N LYS A 350 5.70 -17.09 5.07
CA LYS A 350 6.13 -15.69 4.92
C LYS A 350 6.96 -15.30 6.13
N VAL A 351 8.01 -14.51 5.92
CA VAL A 351 8.91 -14.03 6.97
C VAL A 351 9.00 -12.51 6.89
N LEU A 352 8.84 -11.82 8.01
CA LEU A 352 9.03 -10.38 8.11
C LEU A 352 10.26 -10.12 9.00
N ILE A 353 11.21 -9.31 8.52
CA ILE A 353 12.46 -9.00 9.24
C ILE A 353 12.56 -7.49 9.44
N SER A 354 12.82 -7.03 10.67
CA SER A 354 13.16 -5.62 10.91
C SER A 354 14.63 -5.33 10.59
N GLY A 355 14.87 -4.21 9.90
CA GLY A 355 16.22 -3.81 9.52
C GLY A 355 17.04 -3.29 10.71
N PRO A 356 18.35 -3.64 10.83
CA PRO A 356 19.09 -3.38 12.06
C PRO A 356 19.41 -1.91 12.38
N ASP A 357 19.49 -1.60 13.67
CA ASP A 357 19.98 -0.31 14.20
C ASP A 357 21.33 0.09 13.58
N GLY A 358 21.47 1.35 13.19
CA GLY A 358 22.72 1.89 12.60
C GLY A 358 22.97 1.47 11.15
N THR A 359 22.00 0.85 10.49
CA THR A 359 22.03 0.56 9.04
C THR A 359 21.09 1.52 8.29
N PRO A 360 21.25 1.72 6.96
CA PRO A 360 20.29 2.50 6.16
C PRO A 360 18.91 1.84 6.04
N TYR A 361 18.69 0.71 6.72
CA TYR A 361 17.45 -0.05 6.79
C TYR A 361 16.81 -0.01 8.19
N GLN A 362 17.34 0.82 9.10
CA GLN A 362 16.89 0.84 10.49
C GLN A 362 15.39 1.17 10.59
N ASN A 363 14.64 0.32 11.31
CA ASN A 363 13.18 0.33 11.44
C ASN A 363 12.37 -0.05 10.19
N ASP A 364 12.99 -0.27 9.02
CA ASP A 364 12.29 -0.85 7.86
C ASP A 364 11.83 -2.29 8.15
N LEU A 365 10.78 -2.73 7.46
CA LEU A 365 10.25 -4.09 7.53
C LEU A 365 10.33 -4.77 6.16
N PHE A 366 11.07 -5.87 6.09
CA PHE A 366 11.32 -6.62 4.86
C PHE A 366 10.53 -7.93 4.85
N GLU A 367 9.58 -8.04 3.92
CA GLU A 367 8.81 -9.26 3.69
C GLU A 367 9.54 -10.21 2.72
N PHE A 368 9.59 -11.49 3.08
CA PHE A 368 10.18 -12.55 2.27
C PHE A 368 9.24 -13.75 2.17
N ASP A 369 8.98 -14.18 0.93
CA ASP A 369 8.36 -15.48 0.67
C ASP A 369 9.39 -16.61 0.86
N VAL A 370 8.98 -17.67 1.56
CA VAL A 370 9.79 -18.88 1.77
C VAL A 370 8.98 -20.10 1.37
N PHE A 371 9.43 -20.78 0.31
CA PHE A 371 8.87 -22.05 -0.14
C PHE A 371 9.90 -23.17 0.02
N PHE A 372 9.50 -24.27 0.66
CA PHE A 372 10.37 -25.42 0.87
C PHE A 372 10.25 -26.40 -0.31
N PRO A 373 11.28 -26.61 -1.14
CA PRO A 373 11.18 -27.48 -2.33
C PRO A 373 11.04 -28.97 -1.97
N THR A 374 10.65 -29.80 -2.94
CA THR A 374 10.49 -31.26 -2.74
C THR A 374 11.77 -32.00 -2.35
N ARG A 375 12.95 -31.41 -2.62
CA ARG A 375 14.27 -31.94 -2.27
C ARG A 375 14.85 -31.36 -0.97
N TYR A 376 14.07 -30.59 -0.20
CA TYR A 376 14.55 -29.93 1.01
C TYR A 376 15.16 -30.93 2.01
N LEU A 377 16.39 -30.64 2.47
CA LEU A 377 17.21 -31.43 3.39
C LEU A 377 17.43 -32.92 3.01
N ARG A 378 17.54 -33.22 1.72
CA ARG A 378 18.37 -34.35 1.26
C ARG A 378 19.84 -33.96 1.33
N MET A 379 20.51 -34.35 2.42
CA MET A 379 21.94 -34.70 2.41
C MET A 379 22.09 -36.14 1.93
#